data_AF-A0A951TFS4-F1
#
_entry.id   AF-A0A951TFS4-F1
#
_cell.length_a   1.000
_cell.length_b   1.000
_cell.length_c   1.000
_cell.angle_alpha   90.00
_cell.angle_beta   90.00
_cell.angle_gamma   90.00
#
_symmetry.space_group_name_H-M   'P 1'
#
loop_
_entity.id
_entity.type
_entity.pdbx_description
1 polymer ?
#
loop_
_entity_poly.entity_id
_entity_poly.type
_entity_poly.pdbx_seq_one_letter_code
_entity_poly.pdbx_strand_id
1 'polypeptide(L)' 'MNPAQPRLRAAALIVEGESLLMVRHQKGGRHYWLLPGGGVDQGETVADALTRISHHN' A
#
# COMPACT_ATOMS: atom_id res chain seq x y z
N MET A 1 26.89 9.97 5.73
CA MET A 1 25.44 9.77 5.54
C MET A 1 25.25 8.58 4.62
N ASN A 2 24.58 7.51 5.07
CA ASN A 2 24.17 6.43 4.18
C ASN A 2 23.06 6.99 3.27
N PRO A 3 23.17 6.96 1.93
CA PRO A 3 22.09 7.41 1.06
C PRO A 3 20.81 6.65 1.43
N ALA A 4 19.69 7.37 1.57
CA ALA A 4 18.41 6.75 1.86
C ALA A 4 18.11 5.72 0.78
N GLN A 5 18.08 4.44 1.14
CA GLN A 5 17.79 3.39 0.18
C GLN A 5 16.33 3.54 -0.29
N PRO A 6 16.07 3.52 -1.61
CA PRO A 6 14.73 3.64 -2.13
C PRO A 6 13.88 2.46 -1.62
N ARG A 7 12.68 2.75 -1.12
CA ARG A 7 11.68 1.73 -0.78
C ARG A 7 10.74 1.55 -1.95
N LEU A 8 10.72 0.34 -2.52
CA LEU A 8 9.70 -0.03 -3.50
C LEU A 8 8.35 -0.15 -2.79
N ARG A 9 7.30 0.42 -3.39
CA ARG A 9 5.93 0.34 -2.89
C ARG A 9 4.99 -0.08 -4.00
N ALA A 10 3.94 -0.78 -3.61
CA ALA A 10 2.87 -1.20 -4.51
C ALA A 10 1.52 -0.81 -3.91
N ALA A 11 0.57 -0.44 -4.76
CA ALA A 11 -0.80 -0.14 -4.38
C ALA A 11 -1.78 -0.77 -5.37
N ALA A 12 -2.94 -1.20 -4.86
CA ALA A 12 -4.01 -1.82 -5.63
C ALA A 12 -5.12 -0.81 -5.92
N LEU A 13 -5.60 -0.78 -7.16
CA LEU A 13 -6.82 -0.08 -7.55
C LEU A 13 -7.95 -1.12 -7.63
N ILE A 14 -8.78 -1.21 -6.59
CA ILE A 14 -9.86 -2.21 -6.49
C ILE A 14 -11.19 -1.51 -6.66
N VAL A 15 -11.89 -1.82 -7.76
CA VAL A 15 -13.14 -1.17 -8.17
C VAL A 15 -14.28 -2.18 -8.08
N GLU A 16 -15.39 -1.77 -7.46
CA GLU A 16 -16.65 -2.52 -7.42
C GLU A 16 -17.80 -1.62 -7.87
N GLY A 17 -18.30 -1.85 -9.09
CA GLY A 17 -19.25 -0.95 -9.73
C GLY A 17 -18.67 0.46 -9.89
N GLU A 18 -19.29 1.44 -9.24
CA GLU A 18 -18.83 2.84 -9.20
C GLU A 18 -18.02 3.17 -7.93
N SER A 19 -17.74 2.18 -7.09
CA SER A 19 -17.01 2.36 -5.84
C SER A 19 -15.53 2.00 -5.99
N LEU A 20 -14.66 2.73 -5.29
CA LEU A 20 -13.24 2.44 -5.16
C LEU A 20 -12.89 2.11 -3.70
N LEU A 21 -12.20 0.99 -3.48
CA LEU A 21 -11.72 0.63 -2.15
C LEU A 21 -10.58 1.57 -1.70
N MET A 22 -10.72 2.13 -0.51
CA MET A 22 -9.71 2.98 0.10
C MET A 22 -9.46 2.60 1.57
N VAL A 23 -8.22 2.78 2.02
CA VAL A 23 -7.82 2.59 3.43
C VAL A 23 -7.72 3.94 4.10
N ARG A 24 -8.36 4.11 5.26
CA ARG A 24 -8.25 5.32 6.08
C ARG A 24 -7.07 5.22 7.03
N HIS A 25 -6.07 6.09 6.86
CA HIS A 25 -4.98 6.21 7.81
C HIS A 25 -5.24 7.35 8.80
N GLN A 26 -4.91 7.10 10.06
CA GLN A 26 -4.86 8.14 11.10
C GLN A 26 -3.43 8.23 11.64
N LYS A 27 -2.78 9.39 11.43
CA LYS A 27 -1.42 9.62 11.94
C LYS A 27 -1.25 11.07 12.37
N GLY A 28 -0.84 11.28 13.63
CA GLY A 28 -0.59 12.62 14.18
C GLY A 28 -1.83 13.51 14.12
N GLY A 29 -3.02 12.98 14.43
CA GLY A 29 -4.28 13.71 14.40
C GLY A 29 -4.85 13.99 12.99
N ARG A 30 -4.14 13.62 11.92
CA ARG A 30 -4.64 13.75 10.55
C ARG A 30 -5.27 12.46 10.07
N HIS A 31 -6.35 12.60 9.30
CA HIS A 31 -7.00 11.51 8.59
C HIS A 31 -6.84 11.70 7.07
N TYR A 32 -6.43 10.66 6.38
CA TYR A 32 -6.32 10.67 4.92
C TYR A 32 -6.62 9.29 4.36
N TRP A 33 -7.09 9.26 3.12
CA TRP A 33 -7.45 8.05 2.40
C TRP A 33 -6.38 7.71 1.38
N LEU A 34 -6.06 6.43 1.27
CA LEU A 34 -5.04 5.89 0.38
C LEU A 34 -5.63 4.73 -0.41
N LEU A 35 -5.02 4.38 -1.54
CA LEU A 35 -5.18 3.06 -2.10
C LEU A 35 -4.61 2.00 -1.13
N PRO A 36 -5.24 0.82 -1.02
CA PRO A 36 -4.66 -0.31 -0.31
C PRO A 36 -3.27 -0.64 -0.87
N GLY A 37 -2.26 -0.78 -0.02
CA GLY A 37 -0.90 -0.99 -0.49
C GLY A 37 0.16 -0.86 0.61
N GLY A 38 1.41 -1.11 0.24
CA GLY A 38 2.49 -1.24 1.21
C GLY A 38 3.87 -1.30 0.58
N GLY A 39 4.87 -1.65 1.40
CA GLY A 39 6.24 -1.85 0.95
C GLY A 39 6.41 -3.22 0.32
N VAL A 40 7.25 -3.27 -0.72
CA VAL A 40 7.74 -4.52 -1.29
C VAL A 40 9.07 -4.85 -0.60
N ASP A 41 9.13 -6.02 0.01
CA ASP A 41 10.30 -6.55 0.70
C ASP A 41 11.27 -7.20 -0.29
N GLN A 42 12.51 -7.44 0.17
CA GLN A 42 13.53 -7.99 -0.70
C GLN A 42 13.24 -9.46 -1.00
N GLY A 43 13.25 -9.82 -2.28
CA GLY A 43 13.06 -11.20 -2.73
C GLY A 43 11.62 -11.64 -2.96
N GLU A 44 10.62 -10.78 -2.69
CA GLU A 44 9.24 -11.01 -3.13
C GLU A 44 8.95 -10.28 -4.46
N THR A 45 7.99 -10.79 -5.23
CA THR A 45 7.48 -10.07 -6.40
C THR A 45 6.53 -8.95 -5.97
N VAL A 46 6.34 -7.95 -6.84
CA VAL A 46 5.34 -6.89 -6.62
C VAL A 46 3.93 -7.47 -6.47
N ALA A 47 3.62 -8.55 -7.19
CA ALA A 47 2.34 -9.23 -7.12
C ALA A 47 2.14 -9.92 -5.75
N ASP A 48 3.14 -10.66 -5.27
CA ASP A 48 3.07 -11.33 -3.96
C ASP A 48 2.91 -10.33 -2.83
N ALA A 49 3.67 -9.23 -2.88
CA ALA A 49 3.58 -8.13 -1.93
C ALA A 49 2.15 -7.56 -1.89
N LEU A 50 1.57 -7.26 -3.06
CA LEU A 50 0.22 -6.74 -3.18
C LEU A 50 -0.83 -7.71 -2.64
N THR A 51 -0.78 -8.99 -3.00
CA THR A 51 -1.71 -9.99 -2.50
C THR A 51 -1.64 -10.08 -0.97
N ARG A 52 -0.44 -10.17 -0.39
CA ARG A 52 -0.23 -10.18 1.06
C ARG A 52 -0.82 -8.96 1.75
N ILE A 53 -0.58 -7.76 1.19
CA ILE A 53 -0.97 -6.49 1.82
C ILE A 53 -2.49 -6.25 1.66
N SER A 54 -3.05 -6.53 0.50
CA SER A 54 -4.49 -6.34 0.23
C SER A 54 -5.39 -7.26 1.06
N HIS A 55 -4.90 -8.40 1.53
CA HIS A 55 -5.64 -9.26 2.47
C HIS A 55 -5.54 -8.80 3.94
N HIS A 56 -4.61 -7.92 4.29
CA HIS A 56 -4.33 -7.51 5.67
C HIS A 56 -4.88 -6.11 6.03
N ASN A 57 -5.22 -5.29 5.03
CA ASN A 57 -5.64 -3.89 5.18
C ASN A 57 -7.15 -3.71 5.13
#